data_AF-A0A7S1DSP3-F1
#
_entry.id   AF-A0A7S1DSP3-F1
#
_cell.length_a   1.000
_cell.length_b   1.000
_cell.length_c   1.000
_cell.angle_alpha   90.00
_cell.angle_beta   90.00
_cell.angle_gamma   90.00
#
_symmetry.space_group_name_H-M   'P 1'
#
loop_
_entity.id
_entity.type
_entity.pdbx_description
1 polymer ?
#
loop_
_entity_poly.entity_id
_entity_poly.type
_entity_poly.pdbx_seq_one_letter_code
_entity_poly.pdbx_strand_id
1 'polypeptide(L)'
;MLRLATAAQIQQRVSFPGSGPGQNPLLVATRIDGQGLPGAGFKAVMSFINVAPTAQTLDLPEEAGTVWRLHPVHRSASAADRRAAQARAVAGRFTVPGRTAVVFVSDQA
;
A
#
# COMPACT_ATOMS: atom_id res chain seq x y z
N MET A 1 7.09 -9.38 6.77
CA MET A 1 7.25 -8.16 5.94
C MET A 1 7.27 -6.89 6.77
N LEU A 2 6.24 -6.56 7.57
CA LEU A 2 6.25 -5.35 8.44
C LEU A 2 7.21 -5.40 9.65
N ARG A 3 8.14 -6.37 9.66
CA ARG A 3 9.05 -6.69 10.76
C ARG A 3 10.40 -7.14 10.18
N LEU A 4 10.96 -6.35 9.26
CA LEU A 4 12.28 -6.62 8.68
C LEU A 4 13.33 -6.58 9.81
N ALA A 5 14.25 -7.53 9.80
CA ALA A 5 15.14 -7.76 10.94
C ALA A 5 16.39 -6.86 10.93
N THR A 6 16.77 -6.32 9.77
CA THR A 6 18.01 -5.57 9.60
C THR A 6 17.81 -4.29 8.79
N ALA A 7 18.68 -3.31 9.00
CA ALA A 7 18.72 -2.09 8.20
C ALA A 7 18.96 -2.37 6.71
N ALA A 8 19.80 -3.35 6.38
CA ALA A 8 20.06 -3.75 5.00
C ALA A 8 18.78 -4.26 4.30
N GLN A 9 17.96 -5.06 5.00
CA GLN A 9 16.67 -5.49 4.47
C GLN A 9 15.71 -4.30 4.27
N ILE A 10 15.71 -3.34 5.20
CA ILE A 10 14.88 -2.13 5.07
C ILE A 10 15.29 -1.34 3.82
N GLN A 11 16.58 -1.04 3.67
CA GLN A 11 17.12 -0.28 2.53
C GLN A 11 16.84 -0.96 1.19
N GLN A 12 16.92 -2.30 1.16
CA GLN A 12 16.68 -3.06 -0.07
C GLN A 12 15.20 -3.08 -0.47
N ARG A 13 14.27 -3.07 0.50
CA ARG A 13 12.89 -3.51 0.26
C ARG A 13 11.83 -2.45 0.48
N VAL A 14 12.13 -1.42 1.25
CA VAL A 14 11.18 -0.37 1.60
C VAL A 14 11.38 0.82 0.68
N SER A 15 10.31 1.28 0.04
CA SER A 15 10.30 2.51 -0.75
C SER A 15 9.05 3.35 -0.48
N PHE A 16 9.10 4.61 -0.91
CA PHE A 16 8.00 5.58 -0.77
C PHE A 16 7.57 6.10 -2.14
N PRO A 17 6.76 5.35 -2.90
CA PRO A 17 6.27 5.80 -4.21
C PRO A 17 5.51 7.11 -4.13
N GLY A 18 5.61 7.95 -5.17
CA GLY A 18 4.98 9.28 -5.20
C GLY A 18 5.64 10.33 -4.31
N SER A 19 6.79 10.03 -3.70
CA SER A 19 7.63 11.01 -3.01
C SER A 19 8.43 11.89 -3.99
N GLY A 20 8.88 13.05 -3.52
CA GLY A 20 9.64 14.02 -4.31
C GLY A 20 9.02 15.42 -4.28
N PRO A 21 9.58 16.39 -5.03
CA PRO A 21 9.13 17.78 -5.00
C PRO A 21 7.65 17.99 -5.37
N GLY A 22 7.09 17.14 -6.25
CA GLY A 22 5.70 17.18 -6.68
C GLY A 22 4.76 16.27 -5.88
N GLN A 23 5.19 15.75 -4.73
CA GLN A 23 4.41 14.79 -3.95
C GLN A 23 3.05 15.37 -3.51
N ASN A 24 2.06 14.49 -3.34
CA ASN A 24 0.85 14.81 -2.62
C ASN A 24 1.17 14.89 -1.11
N PRO A 25 1.07 16.07 -0.47
CA PRO A 25 1.46 16.21 0.94
C PRO A 25 0.46 15.56 1.92
N LEU A 26 -0.70 15.10 1.43
CA LEU A 26 -1.78 14.53 2.24
C LEU A 26 -1.84 13.00 2.18
N LEU A 27 -1.03 12.38 1.33
CA LEU A 27 -1.06 10.94 1.08
C LEU A 27 0.35 10.37 1.06
N VAL A 28 0.67 9.55 2.05
CA VAL A 28 1.93 8.80 2.08
C VAL A 28 1.68 7.38 1.59
N ALA A 29 2.48 6.93 0.62
CA ALA A 29 2.54 5.54 0.20
C ALA A 29 3.86 4.91 0.68
N THR A 30 3.77 3.68 1.17
CA THR A 30 4.94 2.86 1.52
C THR A 30 4.80 1.51 0.86
N ARG A 31 5.80 1.13 0.08
CA ARG A 31 5.90 -0.17 -0.56
C ARG A 31 6.94 -1.02 0.14
N ILE A 32 6.63 -2.30 0.36
CA ILE A 32 7.57 -3.28 0.88
C ILE A 32 7.64 -4.46 -0.09
N ASP A 33 8.83 -4.75 -0.59
CA ASP A 33 9.10 -5.91 -1.45
C ASP A 33 9.29 -7.19 -0.62
N GLY A 34 8.44 -8.18 -0.90
CA GLY A 34 8.44 -9.51 -0.28
C GLY A 34 9.11 -10.58 -1.13
N GLN A 35 9.52 -10.28 -2.37
CA GLN A 35 10.14 -11.28 -3.24
C GLN A 35 11.44 -11.81 -2.63
N GLY A 36 11.56 -13.14 -2.56
CA GLY A 36 12.72 -13.82 -1.97
C GLY A 36 12.90 -13.58 -0.46
N LEU A 37 11.92 -12.99 0.25
CA LEU A 37 11.99 -12.82 1.70
C LEU A 37 11.36 -14.04 2.39
N PRO A 38 12.11 -14.82 3.20
CA PRO A 38 11.55 -15.96 3.92
C PRO A 38 10.37 -15.56 4.80
N GLY A 39 9.27 -16.33 4.71
CA GLY A 39 8.04 -16.06 5.45
C GLY A 39 7.28 -14.80 4.98
N ALA A 40 7.63 -14.24 3.82
CA ALA A 40 6.79 -13.21 3.19
C ALA A 40 5.49 -13.84 2.67
N GLY A 41 4.37 -13.53 3.32
CA GLY A 41 3.05 -14.01 2.89
C GLY A 41 2.53 -13.40 1.58
N PHE A 42 3.20 -12.37 1.03
CA PHE A 42 2.80 -11.64 -0.18
C PHE A 42 4.02 -11.28 -1.03
N LYS A 43 3.86 -11.06 -2.34
CA LYS A 43 4.95 -10.59 -3.23
C LYS A 43 5.34 -9.16 -2.90
N ALA A 44 4.35 -8.32 -2.62
CA ALA A 44 4.56 -6.97 -2.14
C ALA A 44 3.39 -6.50 -1.28
N VAL A 45 3.67 -5.50 -0.45
CA VAL A 45 2.68 -4.77 0.34
C VAL A 45 2.76 -3.30 -0.05
N MET A 46 1.62 -2.66 -0.31
CA MET A 46 1.51 -1.22 -0.50
C MET A 46 0.57 -0.66 0.56
N SER A 47 1.10 0.10 1.50
CA SER A 47 0.30 0.80 2.52
C SER A 47 0.15 2.27 2.18
N PHE A 48 -1.02 2.82 2.47
CA PHE A 48 -1.33 4.23 2.30
C PHE A 48 -1.85 4.81 3.59
N ILE A 49 -1.42 6.04 3.90
CA ILE A 49 -1.98 6.84 4.99
C ILE A 49 -2.49 8.14 4.37
N ASN A 50 -3.82 8.29 4.33
CA ASN A 50 -4.48 9.50 3.87
C ASN A 50 -4.93 10.33 5.07
N VAL A 51 -4.32 11.50 5.27
CA VAL A 51 -4.67 12.41 6.37
C VAL A 51 -5.75 13.43 5.96
N ALA A 52 -6.05 13.56 4.67
CA ALA A 52 -7.10 14.46 4.20
C ALA A 52 -8.49 13.97 4.65
N PRO A 53 -9.46 14.89 4.85
CA PRO A 53 -10.87 14.52 5.05
C PRO A 53 -11.51 13.90 3.80
N THR A 54 -10.93 14.14 2.61
CA THR A 54 -11.43 13.65 1.33
C THR A 54 -10.58 12.52 0.79
N ALA A 55 -11.15 11.75 -0.17
CA ALA A 55 -10.39 10.72 -0.85
C ALA A 55 -9.22 11.35 -1.63
N GLN A 56 -8.07 10.70 -1.55
CA GLN A 56 -6.87 11.07 -2.31
C GLN A 56 -6.59 9.97 -3.33
N THR A 57 -5.99 10.34 -4.45
CA THR A 57 -5.56 9.39 -5.47
C THR A 57 -4.08 9.56 -5.74
N LEU A 58 -3.39 8.43 -5.92
CA LEU A 58 -2.01 8.38 -6.37
C LEU A 58 -1.92 7.51 -7.62
N ASP A 59 -1.34 8.07 -8.67
CA ASP A 59 -1.03 7.35 -9.90
C ASP A 59 0.42 6.87 -9.83
N LEU A 60 0.61 5.56 -9.91
CA LEU A 60 1.91 4.89 -9.94
C LEU A 60 1.98 4.02 -11.21
N PRO A 61 2.32 4.60 -12.38
CA PRO A 61 2.35 3.89 -13.65
C PRO A 61 3.27 2.66 -13.63
N GLU A 62 4.33 2.68 -12.82
CA GLU A 62 5.24 1.56 -12.61
C GLU A 62 4.57 0.34 -11.96
N GLU A 63 3.43 0.53 -11.28
CA GLU A 63 2.64 -0.53 -10.66
C GLU A 63 1.48 -1.02 -11.54
N ALA A 64 1.35 -0.52 -12.78
CA ALA A 64 0.23 -0.85 -13.66
C ALA A 64 0.15 -2.34 -14.05
N GLY A 65 1.29 -3.04 -14.08
CA GLY A 65 1.36 -4.48 -14.34
C GLY A 65 1.09 -5.35 -13.10
N THR A 66 1.02 -4.75 -11.91
CA THR A 66 0.81 -5.48 -10.66
C THR A 66 -0.68 -5.57 -10.33
N VAL A 67 -1.18 -6.79 -10.08
CA VAL A 67 -2.54 -6.99 -9.58
C VAL A 67 -2.57 -6.77 -8.07
N TRP A 68 -2.99 -5.57 -7.66
CA TRP A 68 -3.15 -5.19 -6.27
C TRP A 68 -4.55 -5.54 -5.75
N ARG A 69 -4.63 -6.15 -4.57
CA ARG A 69 -5.89 -6.44 -3.87
C ARG A 69 -5.91 -5.80 -2.50
N LEU A 70 -7.07 -5.33 -2.07
CA LEU A 70 -7.24 -4.82 -0.72
C LEU A 70 -7.00 -5.95 0.30
N HIS A 71 -6.17 -5.69 1.31
CA HIS A 71 -5.85 -6.70 2.32
C HIS A 71 -7.14 -7.19 3.01
N PRO A 72 -7.33 -8.51 3.23
CA PRO A 72 -8.59 -9.08 3.75
C PRO A 72 -9.10 -8.45 5.05
N VAL A 73 -8.20 -7.96 5.91
CA VAL A 73 -8.56 -7.31 7.17
C VAL A 73 -9.49 -6.11 6.98
N HIS A 74 -9.32 -5.34 5.89
CA HIS A 74 -10.16 -4.17 5.60
C HIS A 74 -11.54 -4.55 5.03
N ARG A 75 -11.72 -5.80 4.60
CA ARG A 75 -12.99 -6.33 4.07
C ARG A 75 -13.79 -7.09 5.12
N SER A 76 -13.22 -7.34 6.30
CA SER A 76 -13.90 -8.05 7.38
C SER A 76 -15.12 -7.26 7.88
N ALA A 77 -16.21 -7.96 8.21
CA ALA A 77 -17.36 -7.35 8.89
C ALA A 77 -16.97 -6.72 10.24
N SER A 78 -15.92 -7.24 10.88
CA SER A 78 -15.33 -6.74 12.13
C SER A 78 -14.16 -5.78 11.92
N ALA A 79 -13.98 -5.24 10.70
CA ALA A 79 -12.92 -4.28 10.43
C ALA A 79 -13.04 -3.04 11.32
N ALA A 80 -11.92 -2.64 11.94
CA ALA A 80 -11.88 -1.49 12.84
C ALA A 80 -12.27 -0.17 12.15
N ASP A 81 -11.91 -0.03 10.87
CA ASP A 81 -12.34 1.08 10.03
C ASP A 81 -13.04 0.54 8.77
N ARG A 82 -14.35 0.68 8.70
CA ARG A 82 -15.15 0.24 7.55
C ARG A 82 -14.94 1.09 6.31
N ARG A 83 -14.43 2.32 6.44
CA ARG A 83 -14.19 3.21 5.27
C ARG A 83 -13.11 2.63 4.38
N ALA A 84 -12.11 1.95 4.95
CA ALA A 84 -11.01 1.31 4.21
C ALA A 84 -11.49 0.30 3.15
N ALA A 85 -12.68 -0.30 3.32
CA ALA A 85 -13.29 -1.21 2.35
C ALA A 85 -13.59 -0.54 0.99
N GLN A 86 -13.69 0.80 0.94
CA GLN A 86 -13.96 1.57 -0.28
C GLN A 86 -12.69 1.88 -1.08
N ALA A 87 -11.51 1.56 -0.55
CA ALA A 87 -10.26 1.80 -1.25
C ALA A 87 -10.14 0.87 -2.47
N ARG A 88 -9.58 1.41 -3.55
CA ARG A 88 -9.47 0.69 -4.83
C ARG A 88 -8.10 0.89 -5.45
N ALA A 89 -7.63 -0.14 -6.15
CA ALA A 89 -6.43 -0.10 -6.97
C ALA A 89 -6.78 -0.66 -8.36
N VAL A 90 -6.52 0.10 -9.42
CA VAL A 90 -6.77 -0.31 -10.80
C VAL A 90 -5.63 0.19 -11.67
N ALA A 91 -4.88 -0.72 -12.31
CA ALA A 91 -3.81 -0.39 -13.24
C ALA A 91 -2.84 0.69 -12.70
N GLY A 92 -2.34 0.50 -11.48
CA GLY A 92 -1.38 1.44 -10.85
C GLY A 92 -2.00 2.71 -10.26
N ARG A 93 -3.32 2.94 -10.44
CA ARG A 93 -4.06 4.04 -9.80
C ARG A 93 -4.68 3.58 -8.48
N PHE A 94 -4.29 4.23 -7.39
CA PHE A 94 -4.78 3.93 -6.04
C PHE A 94 -5.66 5.07 -5.54
N THR A 95 -6.91 4.78 -5.20
CA THR A 95 -7.81 5.73 -4.53
C THR A 95 -8.02 5.32 -3.08
N VAL A 96 -7.71 6.23 -2.16
CA VAL A 96 -7.69 5.99 -0.71
C VAL A 96 -8.70 6.93 -0.04
N PRO A 97 -9.72 6.43 0.68
CA PRO A 97 -10.71 7.25 1.38
C PRO A 97 -10.09 8.21 2.39
N GLY A 98 -10.79 9.29 2.69
CA GLY A 98 -10.31 10.31 3.65
C GLY A 98 -10.15 9.75 5.06
N ARG A 99 -9.08 10.17 5.75
CA ARG A 99 -8.75 9.78 7.14
C ARG A 99 -8.70 8.28 7.34
N THR A 100 -8.04 7.57 6.42
CA THR A 100 -7.87 6.12 6.49
C THR A 100 -6.40 5.70 6.34
N ALA A 101 -6.07 4.58 6.96
CA ALA A 101 -4.88 3.79 6.64
C ALA A 101 -5.33 2.52 5.93
N VAL A 102 -4.75 2.25 4.77
CA VAL A 102 -5.18 1.15 3.88
C VAL A 102 -3.97 0.35 3.45
N VAL A 103 -4.11 -0.98 3.42
CA VAL A 103 -3.10 -1.91 2.91
C VAL A 103 -3.64 -2.65 1.69
N PHE A 104 -2.88 -2.61 0.60
CA PHE A 104 -3.01 -3.48 -0.55
C PHE A 104 -1.87 -4.51 -0.56
N VAL A 105 -2.14 -5.68 -1.13
CA VAL A 105 -1.18 -6.77 -1.28
C VAL A 105 -1.22 -7.31 -2.70
N SER A 106 -0.08 -7.82 -3.17
CA SER A 106 0.01 -8.62 -4.40
C SER A 106 0.30 -10.07 -4.05
N ASP A 107 -0.48 -10.97 -4.63
CA ASP A 107 -0.38 -12.41 -4.36
C ASP A 107 0.86 -13.01 -5.02
N GLN A 108 1.34 -14.12 -4.46
CA GLN A 108 2.35 -14.94 -5.12
C GLN A 108 1.68 -15.71 -6.26
N ALA A 109 1.91 -15.30 -7.52
CA ALA A 109 1.76 -16.23 -8.66
C ALA A 109 2.61 -17.48 -8.45
#